data_AF-A0A7Y4TYE0-F1
#
_entry.id   AF-A0A7Y4TYE0-F1
#
_cell.length_a   1.000
_cell.length_b   1.000
_cell.length_c   1.000
_cell.angle_alpha   90.00
_cell.angle_beta   90.00
_cell.angle_gamma   90.00
#
_symmetry.space_group_name_H-M   'P 1'
#
loop_
_entity.id
_entity.type
_entity.pdbx_description
1 polymer ?
#
loop_
_entity_poly.entity_id
_entity_poly.type
_entity_poly.pdbx_seq_one_letter_code
_entity_poly.pdbx_strand_id
1 'polypeptide(L)'
;MDRITKIAGMLKDNPADNFLQHALALEYIKLGNDEEARALFEKLLKNDPAYVGSYYHLAKLLERSNKTEEAIKVYEKGMQEAMRAGENHAHNELRAAYEELTF
;
A
#
# COMPACT_ATOMS: atom_id res chain seq x y z
N MET A 1 -10.67 -21.25 -9.93
CA MET A 1 -9.58 -20.62 -9.16
C MET A 1 -9.98 -19.20 -8.88
N ASP A 2 -9.99 -18.80 -7.61
CA ASP A 2 -10.19 -17.41 -7.22
C ASP A 2 -8.96 -16.56 -7.58
N ARG A 3 -9.13 -15.22 -7.57
CA ARG A 3 -8.09 -14.27 -8.00
C ARG A 3 -6.83 -14.35 -7.13
N ILE A 4 -6.97 -14.61 -5.83
CA ILE A 4 -5.84 -14.75 -4.89
C ILE A 4 -5.01 -15.97 -5.27
N THR A 5 -5.63 -17.14 -5.47
CA THR A 5 -4.91 -18.36 -5.84
C THR A 5 -4.13 -18.18 -7.14
N LYS A 6 -4.68 -17.46 -8.11
CA LYS A 6 -3.98 -17.16 -9.37
C LYS A 6 -2.76 -16.26 -9.17
N ILE A 7 -2.91 -15.17 -8.42
CA ILE A 7 -1.80 -14.23 -8.15
C ILE A 7 -0.72 -14.89 -7.30
N ALA A 8 -1.11 -15.63 -6.25
CA ALA A 8 -0.17 -16.37 -5.41
C ALA A 8 0.62 -17.43 -6.20
N GLY A 9 -0.02 -18.06 -7.21
CA GLY A 9 0.67 -18.94 -8.16
C GLY A 9 1.76 -18.22 -8.94
N MET A 10 1.45 -17.06 -9.52
CA MET A 10 2.43 -16.25 -10.27
C MET A 10 3.58 -15.75 -9.39
N LEU A 11 3.29 -15.40 -8.13
CA LEU A 11 4.31 -14.99 -7.15
C LEU A 11 5.24 -16.13 -6.73
N LYS A 12 4.90 -17.41 -6.95
CA LYS A 12 5.86 -18.50 -6.74
C LYS A 12 7.00 -18.45 -7.75
N ASP A 13 6.68 -18.07 -8.99
CA ASP A 13 7.65 -17.96 -10.08
C ASP A 13 8.44 -16.64 -9.99
N ASN A 14 7.79 -15.56 -9.54
CA ASN A 14 8.43 -14.26 -9.31
C ASN A 14 8.03 -13.63 -7.96
N PRO A 15 8.67 -14.01 -6.83
CA PRO A 15 8.27 -13.58 -5.49
C PRO A 15 8.46 -12.09 -5.19
N ALA A 16 9.23 -11.38 -6.02
CA ALA A 16 9.56 -9.96 -5.84
C ALA A 16 8.78 -9.04 -6.79
N ASP A 17 7.79 -9.57 -7.51
CA ASP A 17 6.97 -8.76 -8.40
C ASP A 17 6.08 -7.80 -7.61
N ASN A 18 6.47 -6.52 -7.57
CA ASN A 18 5.77 -5.48 -6.81
C ASN A 18 4.33 -5.30 -7.29
N PHE A 19 4.07 -5.42 -8.60
CA PHE A 19 2.73 -5.29 -9.15
C PHE A 19 1.83 -6.43 -8.66
N LEU A 20 2.31 -7.67 -8.68
CA LEU A 20 1.56 -8.82 -8.19
C LEU A 20 1.39 -8.80 -6.66
N GLN A 21 2.40 -8.37 -5.91
CA GLN A 21 2.29 -8.19 -4.46
C GLN A 21 1.22 -7.14 -4.11
N HIS A 22 1.23 -5.99 -4.79
CA HIS A 22 0.22 -4.95 -4.64
C HIS A 22 -1.18 -5.48 -5.01
N ALA A 23 -1.30 -6.16 -6.15
CA ALA A 23 -2.57 -6.72 -6.61
C ALA A 23 -3.13 -7.78 -5.66
N LEU A 24 -2.27 -8.60 -5.04
CA LEU A 24 -2.66 -9.57 -4.02
C LEU A 24 -3.14 -8.87 -2.74
N ALA A 25 -2.43 -7.84 -2.29
CA ALA A 25 -2.81 -7.07 -1.12
C ALA A 25 -4.20 -6.44 -1.29
N LEU A 26 -4.51 -5.89 -2.46
CA LEU A 26 -5.84 -5.37 -2.77
C LEU A 26 -6.94 -6.44 -2.73
N GLU A 27 -6.66 -7.68 -3.10
CA GLU A 27 -7.63 -8.77 -2.94
C GLU A 27 -7.85 -9.13 -1.48
N TYR A 28 -6.79 -9.12 -0.66
CA TYR A 28 -6.95 -9.31 0.78
C TYR A 28 -7.78 -8.20 1.44
N ILE A 29 -7.60 -6.93 1.03
CA ILE A 29 -8.48 -5.83 1.48
C ILE A 29 -9.95 -6.14 1.20
N LYS A 30 -10.28 -6.60 -0.03
CA LYS A 30 -11.66 -6.90 -0.42
C LYS A 30 -12.31 -8.00 0.42
N LEU A 31 -11.51 -8.92 0.95
CA LEU A 31 -11.98 -10.00 1.83
C LEU A 31 -11.98 -9.62 3.32
N GLY A 32 -11.51 -8.42 3.67
CA GLY A 32 -11.33 -7.99 5.07
C GLY A 32 -10.09 -8.58 5.76
N ASN A 33 -9.19 -9.21 4.98
CA ASN A 33 -7.94 -9.78 5.48
C ASN A 33 -6.86 -8.67 5.56
N ASP A 34 -7.11 -7.72 6.44
CA ASP A 34 -6.33 -6.47 6.52
C ASP A 34 -4.88 -6.68 6.93
N GLU A 35 -4.60 -7.67 7.80
CA GLU A 35 -3.25 -7.96 8.27
C GLU A 35 -2.38 -8.57 7.16
N GLU A 36 -2.92 -9.48 6.34
CA GLU A 36 -2.24 -10.04 5.18
C GLU A 36 -1.97 -8.97 4.12
N ALA A 37 -2.94 -8.09 3.87
CA ALA A 37 -2.76 -6.95 2.98
C ALA A 37 -1.65 -6.02 3.47
N ARG A 38 -1.68 -5.66 4.77
CA ARG A 38 -0.69 -4.80 5.42
C ARG A 38 0.72 -5.38 5.29
N ALA A 39 0.90 -6.66 5.62
CA ALA A 39 2.19 -7.34 5.53
C ALA A 39 2.77 -7.32 4.09
N LEU A 40 1.91 -7.46 3.07
CA LEU A 40 2.33 -7.36 1.68
C LEU A 40 2.77 -5.95 1.30
N PHE A 41 2.00 -4.92 1.67
CA PHE A 41 2.39 -3.54 1.39
C PHE A 41 3.67 -3.13 2.12
N GLU A 42 3.82 -3.52 3.38
CA GLU A 42 5.05 -3.27 4.16
C GLU A 42 6.26 -3.93 3.50
N LYS A 43 6.12 -5.20 3.07
CA LYS A 43 7.18 -5.91 2.36
C LYS A 43 7.51 -5.25 1.02
N LEU A 44 6.50 -4.89 0.25
CA LEU A 44 6.64 -4.24 -1.05
C LEU A 44 7.39 -2.91 -0.89
N LEU A 45 6.93 -2.02 -0.02
CA LEU A 45 7.52 -0.70 0.21
C LEU A 45 8.88 -0.73 0.92
N LYS A 46 9.22 -1.84 1.58
CA LYS A 46 10.57 -2.09 2.09
C LYS A 46 11.55 -2.41 0.96
N ASN A 47 11.11 -3.14 -0.06
CA ASN A 47 11.95 -3.54 -1.19
C ASN A 47 12.01 -2.45 -2.27
N ASP A 48 10.88 -1.78 -2.52
CA ASP A 48 10.75 -0.71 -3.50
C ASP A 48 9.98 0.47 -2.90
N PRO A 49 10.69 1.38 -2.21
CA PRO A 49 10.11 2.61 -1.69
C PRO A 49 9.54 3.53 -2.78
N ALA A 50 9.96 3.38 -4.05
CA ALA A 50 9.47 4.21 -5.14
C ALA A 50 8.12 3.73 -5.70
N TYR A 51 7.56 2.62 -5.20
CA TYR A 51 6.24 2.13 -5.60
C TYR A 51 5.12 2.94 -4.91
N VAL A 52 4.91 4.17 -5.37
CA VAL A 52 4.08 5.18 -4.70
C VAL A 52 2.65 4.71 -4.46
N GLY A 53 2.05 3.98 -5.40
CA GLY A 53 0.66 3.54 -5.34
C GLY A 53 0.32 2.65 -4.13
N SER A 54 1.30 2.09 -3.43
CA SER A 54 1.06 1.25 -2.23
C SER A 54 0.92 2.05 -0.93
N TYR A 55 1.40 3.30 -0.86
CA TYR A 55 1.39 4.08 0.39
C TYR A 55 -0.01 4.40 0.88
N TYR A 56 -0.91 4.78 -0.03
CA TYR A 56 -2.29 5.12 0.32
C TYR A 56 -3.01 3.93 0.96
N HIS A 57 -2.90 2.75 0.35
CA HIS A 57 -3.55 1.55 0.85
C HIS A 57 -2.98 1.09 2.20
N LEU A 58 -1.66 1.16 2.38
CA LEU A 58 -1.04 0.83 3.67
C LEU A 58 -1.52 1.78 4.77
N ALA A 59 -1.56 3.08 4.51
CA ALA A 59 -2.02 4.07 5.49
C ALA A 59 -3.51 3.88 5.84
N LYS A 60 -4.39 3.67 4.85
CA LYS A 60 -5.82 3.37 5.13
C LYS A 60 -6.01 2.09 5.95
N LEU A 61 -5.16 1.07 5.76
CA LEU A 61 -5.21 -0.13 6.60
C LEU A 61 -4.81 0.17 8.05
N LEU A 62 -3.77 0.97 8.25
CA LEU A 62 -3.35 1.41 9.58
C LEU A 62 -4.45 2.24 10.27
N GLU A 63 -5.13 3.13 9.54
CA GLU A 63 -6.30 3.85 10.04
C GLU A 63 -7.42 2.91 10.51
N ARG A 64 -7.77 1.92 9.68
CA ARG A 64 -8.80 0.91 10.03
C ARG A 64 -8.46 0.13 11.30
N SER A 65 -7.17 -0.02 11.59
CA SER A 65 -6.66 -0.65 12.82
C SER A 65 -6.46 0.33 13.98
N ASN A 66 -6.94 1.58 13.90
CA ASN A 66 -6.73 2.66 14.88
C ASN A 66 -5.24 2.99 15.14
N LYS A 67 -4.36 2.68 14.20
CA LYS A 67 -2.92 2.99 14.24
C LYS A 67 -2.63 4.32 13.58
N THR A 68 -3.31 5.37 14.05
CA THR A 68 -3.30 6.71 13.42
C THR A 68 -1.89 7.28 13.28
N GLU A 69 -1.05 7.17 14.31
CA GLU A 69 0.33 7.70 14.25
C GLU A 69 1.20 6.98 13.21
N GLU A 70 0.96 5.68 12.98
CA GLU A 70 1.66 4.91 11.95
C GLU A 70 1.14 5.30 10.56
N ALA A 71 -0.18 5.47 10.41
CA ALA A 71 -0.79 5.91 9.14
C ALA A 71 -0.24 7.27 8.68
N ILE A 72 -0.16 8.24 9.59
CA ILE A 72 0.43 9.58 9.35
C ILE A 72 1.84 9.44 8.79
N LYS A 73 2.72 8.66 9.44
CA LYS A 73 4.10 8.43 8.98
C LYS A 73 4.15 7.80 7.58
N VAL A 74 3.24 6.89 7.29
CA VAL A 74 3.15 6.25 5.96
C VAL A 74 2.72 7.25 4.90
N TYR A 75 1.73 8.10 5.18
CA TYR A 75 1.33 9.17 4.27
C TYR A 75 2.45 10.17 4.00
N GLU A 76 3.12 10.64 5.05
CA GLU A 76 4.25 11.57 4.93
C GLU A 76 5.35 10.99 4.06
N LYS A 77 5.72 9.73 4.30
CA LYS A 77 6.72 9.03 3.48
C LYS A 77 6.24 8.88 2.03
N GLY A 78 4.99 8.47 1.81
CA GLY A 78 4.43 8.34 0.47
C GLY A 78 4.43 9.66 -0.30
N MET A 79 4.07 10.77 0.35
CA MET A 79 4.10 12.10 -0.25
C MET A 79 5.52 12.50 -0.66
N GLN A 80 6.54 12.16 0.14
CA GLN A 80 7.95 12.40 -0.17
C GLN A 80 8.41 11.59 -1.39
N GLU A 81 8.10 10.29 -1.44
CA GLU A 81 8.48 9.44 -2.57
C GLU A 81 7.72 9.82 -3.85
N ALA A 82 6.44 10.21 -3.74
CA ALA A 82 5.67 10.75 -4.86
C ALA A 82 6.29 12.02 -5.47
N MET A 83 6.73 12.96 -4.62
CA MET A 83 7.44 14.15 -5.09
C MET A 83 8.76 13.81 -5.78
N ARG A 84 9.54 12.87 -5.22
CA ARG A 84 10.80 12.41 -5.83
C ARG A 84 10.58 11.76 -7.19
N ALA A 85 9.50 11.01 -7.34
CA ALA A 85 9.12 10.36 -8.60
C ALA A 85 8.45 11.31 -9.61
N GLY A 86 8.09 12.54 -9.21
CA GLY A 86 7.32 13.48 -10.03
C GLY A 86 5.84 13.09 -10.20
N GLU A 87 5.33 12.19 -9.36
CA GLU A 87 3.95 11.71 -9.39
C GLU A 87 3.01 12.67 -8.64
N ASN A 88 2.76 13.84 -9.25
CA ASN A 88 1.92 14.89 -8.65
C ASN A 88 0.49 14.41 -8.31
N HIS A 89 -0.07 13.49 -9.09
CA HIS A 89 -1.40 12.94 -8.82
C HIS A 89 -1.40 12.14 -7.50
N ALA A 90 -0.51 11.17 -7.37
CA ALA A 90 -0.38 10.37 -6.17
C ALA A 90 0.00 11.20 -4.93
N HIS A 91 0.86 12.22 -5.09
CA HIS A 91 1.16 13.16 -4.01
C HIS A 91 -0.11 13.87 -3.50
N ASN A 92 -0.94 14.37 -4.42
CA ASN A 92 -2.18 15.06 -4.04
C ASN A 92 -3.19 14.12 -3.40
N GLU A 93 -3.30 12.88 -3.88
CA GLU A 93 -4.17 11.86 -3.27
C GLU A 93 -3.74 11.53 -1.83
N LEU A 94 -2.44 11.31 -1.62
CA LEU A 94 -1.87 11.05 -0.30
C LEU A 94 -2.05 12.25 0.64
N ARG A 95 -1.86 13.47 0.13
CA ARG A 95 -2.06 14.70 0.92
C ARG A 95 -3.52 14.85 1.35
N ALA A 96 -4.48 14.64 0.44
CA ALA A 96 -5.90 14.75 0.78
C ALA A 96 -6.29 13.75 1.88
N ALA A 97 -5.82 12.51 1.79
CA ALA A 97 -6.08 11.48 2.79
C ALA A 97 -5.40 11.78 4.15
N TYR A 98 -4.18 12.31 4.11
CA TYR A 98 -3.47 12.78 5.30
C TYR A 98 -4.21 13.93 6.00
N GLU A 99 -4.70 14.90 5.23
CA GLU A 99 -5.47 16.04 5.76
C GLU A 99 -6.78 15.56 6.38
N GLU A 100 -7.51 14.65 5.73
CA GLU A 100 -8.74 14.04 6.29
C GLU A 100 -8.48 13.32 7.62
N LEU A 101 -7.30 12.73 7.81
CA LEU A 101 -6.96 12.02 9.04
C LEU A 101 -6.54 12.96 10.19
N THR A 102 -6.06 14.17 9.88
CA THR A 102 -5.38 15.05 10.84
C THR A 102 -6.15 16.31 11.23
N PHE A 103 -7.22 16.64 10.50
CA PHE A 103 -8.09 17.80 10.73
C PHE A 103 -9.52 17.37 11.11
#